data_AF-A0A5C5VT08-F1
#
_entry.id   AF-A0A5C5VT08-F1
#
_cell.length_a   1.000
_cell.length_b   1.000
_cell.length_c   1.000
_cell.angle_alpha   90.00
_cell.angle_beta   90.00
_cell.angle_gamma   90.00
#
_symmetry.space_group_name_H-M   'P 1'
#
loop_
_entity.id
_entity.type
_entity.pdbx_description
1 polymer ?
#
loop_
_entity_poly.entity_id
_entity_poly.type
_entity_poly.pdbx_seq_one_letter_code
_entity_poly.pdbx_strand_id
1 'polypeptide(L)' 'MKPPTPLPLTIAARRLRVPRAWLEREAKAGRLPHLDADGAILFDIALLREILLRRARETPQACT' A
#
# COMPACT_ATOMS: atom_id res chain seq x y z
N MET A 1 7.61 -5.72 21.49
CA MET A 1 7.08 -5.53 20.12
C MET A 1 8.19 -4.99 19.24
N LYS A 2 8.58 -5.68 18.16
CA LYS A 2 9.52 -5.14 17.18
C LYS A 2 8.79 -4.09 16.35
N PRO A 3 9.28 -2.85 16.21
CA PRO A 3 8.62 -1.85 15.38
C PRO A 3 8.52 -2.39 13.94
N PRO A 4 7.37 -2.25 13.28
CA PRO A 4 7.23 -2.69 11.90
C PRO A 4 8.26 -1.96 11.05
N THR A 5 9.09 -2.72 10.35
CA THR A 5 10.14 -2.15 9.52
C THR A 5 9.50 -1.71 8.21
N PRO A 6 9.54 -0.41 7.86
CA PRO A 6 8.97 0.08 6.62
C PRO A 6 9.66 -0.60 5.43
N LEU A 7 8.87 -1.10 4.49
CA LEU A 7 9.35 -1.92 3.38
C LEU A 7 9.38 -1.14 2.06
N PRO A 8 10.40 -1.33 1.22
CA PRO A 8 10.44 -0.74 -0.12
C PRO A 8 9.26 -1.16 -1.00
N LEU A 9 8.83 -0.26 -1.88
CA LEU A 9 7.75 -0.45 -2.86
C LEU A 9 7.72 -1.84 -3.52
N THR A 10 8.84 -2.36 -4.01
CA THR A 10 8.88 -3.70 -4.65
C THR A 10 8.51 -4.82 -3.68
N ILE A 11 9.02 -4.76 -2.45
CA ILE A 11 8.76 -5.76 -1.42
C ILE A 11 7.32 -5.64 -0.91
N ALA A 12 6.84 -4.41 -0.73
CA ALA A 12 5.46 -4.14 -0.35
C ALA A 12 4.46 -4.68 -1.38
N ALA A 13 4.66 -4.37 -2.66
CA ALA A 13 3.81 -4.86 -3.76
C ALA A 13 3.74 -6.39 -3.79
N ARG A 14 4.89 -7.06 -3.65
CA ARG A 14 4.97 -8.53 -3.57
C ARG A 14 4.22 -9.09 -2.35
N ARG A 15 4.38 -8.49 -1.17
CA ARG A 15 3.70 -8.94 0.07
C ARG A 15 2.20 -8.71 0.08
N LEU A 16 1.75 -7.68 -0.64
CA LEU A 16 0.33 -7.35 -0.79
C LEU A 16 -0.30 -8.04 -2.01
N ARG A 17 0.51 -8.69 -2.87
CA ARG A 17 0.08 -9.31 -4.13
C ARG A 17 -0.66 -8.32 -5.04
N VAL A 18 -0.20 -7.09 -5.09
CA VAL A 18 -0.73 -6.04 -5.98
C VAL A 18 0.31 -5.64 -7.03
N PRO A 19 -0.12 -5.11 -8.20
CA PRO A 19 0.83 -4.62 -9.19
C PRO A 19 1.69 -3.48 -8.61
N ARG A 20 3.00 -3.55 -8.81
CA ARG A 20 3.94 -2.51 -8.34
C ARG A 20 3.57 -1.13 -8.86
N ALA A 21 3.32 -1.03 -10.17
CA ALA A 21 2.96 0.24 -10.81
C ALA A 21 1.65 0.82 -10.26
N TRP A 22 0.68 -0.04 -9.93
CA TRP A 22 -0.55 0.40 -9.28
C TRP A 22 -0.25 0.99 -7.90
N LEU A 23 0.51 0.27 -7.06
CA LEU A 23 0.85 0.72 -5.71
C LEU A 23 1.64 2.04 -5.70
N GLU A 24 2.54 2.20 -6.66
CA GLU A 24 3.30 3.44 -6.85
C GLU A 24 2.40 4.63 -7.21
N ARG A 25 1.45 4.44 -8.15
CA ARG A 25 0.49 5.48 -8.52
C ARG A 25 -0.43 5.86 -7.36
N GLU A 26 -0.91 4.88 -6.60
CA GLU A 26 -1.76 5.15 -5.43
C GLU A 26 -1.03 5.94 -4.35
N ALA A 27 0.25 5.62 -4.11
CA ALA A 27 1.09 6.36 -3.17
C ALA A 27 1.36 7.79 -3.64
N LYS A 28 1.84 7.95 -4.89
CA LYS A 28 2.10 9.27 -5.48
C LYS A 28 0.86 10.15 -5.59
N ALA A 29 -0.32 9.55 -5.76
CA ALA A 29 -1.59 10.26 -5.75
C ALA A 29 -2.12 10.59 -4.34
N GLY A 30 -1.35 10.30 -3.28
CA GLY A 30 -1.76 10.55 -1.90
C GLY A 30 -2.89 9.65 -1.40
N ARG A 31 -3.28 8.63 -2.17
CA ARG A 31 -4.37 7.71 -1.78
C ARG A 31 -3.90 6.66 -0.80
N LEU A 32 -2.62 6.30 -0.78
CA LEU A 32 -2.06 5.38 0.22
C LEU A 32 -0.95 6.06 1.03
N PRO A 33 -0.93 5.87 2.36
CA PRO A 33 0.13 6.42 3.18
C PRO A 33 1.46 5.77 2.82
N HIS A 34 2.48 6.59 2.65
CA HIS A 34 3.84 6.15 2.37
C HIS A 34 4.83 7.13 3.01
N LEU A 35 6.05 6.65 3.19
CA LEU A 35 7.20 7.49 3.51
C LEU A 35 8.03 7.63 2.24
N ASP A 36 8.26 8.85 1.79
CA ASP A 36 9.28 9.16 0.79
C ASP A 36 10.59 9.50 1.51
N ALA A 37 11.61 8.68 1.30
CA ALA A 37 12.95 8.86 1.85
C ALA A 37 13.95 9.04 0.69
N ASP A 38 14.06 10.29 0.21
CA ASP A 38 14.98 10.68 -0.87
C ASP A 38 14.77 9.86 -2.16
N GLY A 39 13.51 9.69 -2.58
CA GLY A 39 13.13 8.92 -3.76
C GLY A 39 12.88 7.43 -3.51
N ALA A 40 13.13 6.95 -2.29
CA ALA A 40 12.70 5.61 -1.85
C ALA A 40 11.30 5.66 -1.24
N ILE A 41 10.32 5.05 -1.92
CA ILE A 41 8.96 4.90 -1.38
C ILE A 41 8.92 3.67 -0.47
N LEU A 42 8.62 3.92 0.81
CA LEU A 42 8.51 2.91 1.86
C LEU A 42 7.10 2.82 2.43
N PHE A 43 6.70 1.61 2.81
CA PHE A 43 5.35 1.32 3.32
C PHE A 43 5.37 0.55 4.64
N ASP A 44 4.45 0.90 5.53
CA ASP A 44 4.00 -0.01 6.58
C ASP A 44 2.96 -0.98 6.01
N ILE A 45 3.31 -2.27 5.97
CA ILE A 45 2.45 -3.32 5.40
C ILE A 45 1.21 -3.59 6.26
N ALA A 46 1.32 -3.49 7.58
CA ALA A 46 0.19 -3.76 8.45
C ALA A 46 -0.91 -2.71 8.21
N LEU A 47 -0.51 -1.44 8.21
CA LEU A 47 -1.40 -0.32 7.92
C LEU A 47 -2.00 -0.41 6.50
N LEU A 48 -1.17 -0.70 5.48
CA LEU A 48 -1.67 -0.83 4.12
C LEU A 48 -2.70 -1.95 3.98
N ARG A 49 -2.49 -3.10 4.63
CA ARG A 49 -3.46 -4.20 4.60
C ARG A 49 -4.80 -3.78 5.20
N GLU A 50 -4.78 -3.11 6.34
CA GLU A 50 -6.00 -2.64 6.98
C GLU A 50 -6.78 -1.67 6.08
N ILE A 51 -6.10 -0.69 5.48
CA ILE A 51 -6.72 0.29 4.58
C ILE A 51 -7.33 -0.41 3.35
N LEU A 52 -6.59 -1.32 2.72
CA LEU A 52 -7.07 -2.03 1.54
C LEU A 52 -8.27 -2.93 1.85
N LEU A 53 -8.25 -3.64 2.98
CA LEU A 53 -9.37 -4.47 3.43
C LEU A 53 -10.60 -3.63 3.75
N ARG A 54 -10.43 -2.48 4.42
CA ARG A 54 -11.53 -1.54 4.68
C ARG A 54 -12.13 -1.04 3.36
N ARG A 55 -11.31 -0.57 2.43
CA ARG A 55 -11.76 -0.12 1.10
C ARG A 55 -12.53 -1.20 0.34
N ALA A 56 -12.04 -2.44 0.38
CA ALA A 56 -12.70 -3.55 -0.29
C ALA A 56 -14.10 -3.86 0.28
N ARG A 57 -14.34 -3.54 1.55
CA ARG A 57 -15.67 -3.69 2.18
C ARG A 57 -16.59 -2.51 1.90
N GLU A 58 -16.02 -1.31 1.79
CA GLU A 58 -16.77 -0.05 1.58
C GLU A 58 -17.08 0.21 0.11
N THR A 59 -16.33 -0.40 -0.82
CA THR A 59 -16.61 -0.34 -2.25
C THR A 59 -17.45 -1.58 -2.61
N PRO A 60 -18.79 -1.50 -2.66
CA PRO A 60 -19.56 -2.54 -3.31
C PRO A 60 -19.04 -2.62 -4.75
N GLN A 61 -18.40 -3.73 -5.10
CA GLN A 61 -18.09 -3.98 -6.49
C GLN A 61 -19.44 -4.09 -7.20
N ALA A 62 -19.83 -3.03 -7.90
CA ALA A 62 -20.90 -3.14 -8.88
C ALA A 62 -20.41 -4.14 -9.92
N CYS A 63 -20.93 -5.37 -9.85
CA CYS A 63 -20.92 -6.26 -11.00
C CYS A 63 -21.58 -5.48 -12.15
N THR A 64 -20.82 -5.18 -13.19
CA THR A 64 -21.33 -4.70 -14.48
C THR A 64 -20.61 -5.49 -15.55
#